data_AF-A6PYF3-F1
#
_entry.id   AF-A6PYF3-F1
#
_cell.length_a   1.000
_cell.length_b   1.000
_cell.length_c   1.000
_cell.angle_alpha   90.00
_cell.angle_beta   90.00
_cell.angle_gamma   90.00
#
_symmetry.space_group_name_H-M   'P 1'
#
loop_
_entity.id
_entity.type
_entity.pdbx_description
1 polymer ?
#
loop_
_entity_poly.entity_id
_entity_poly.type
_entity_poly.pdbx_seq_one_letter_code
_entity_poly.pdbx_strand_id
1 'polypeptide(L)'
;MGYGDIMRVETSGASNLTAGADRLTGGVQASEKMANHDLACMRTYKTTIGKVASKRDVDPALIAAIASRESRGGAAISGNNGWCPRRIGFGLMQVDKDAHTPIGAWNSVEHVDQATGIL
;
A
#
# COMPACT_ATOMS: atom_id res chain seq x y z
N MET A 1 3.31 -13.42 18.20
CA MET A 1 1.96 -12.89 17.93
C MET A 1 2.08 -12.03 16.68
N GLY A 2 1.12 -12.15 15.78
CA GLY A 2 1.22 -11.76 14.37
C GLY A 2 0.77 -12.87 13.43
N TYR A 3 0.19 -12.49 12.29
CA TYR A 3 -0.31 -13.40 11.24
C TYR A 3 0.80 -14.16 10.48
N GLY A 4 2.06 -13.92 10.80
CA GLY A 4 3.22 -14.55 10.18
C GLY A 4 4.44 -13.64 10.23
N ASP A 5 5.59 -14.18 9.82
CA ASP A 5 6.82 -13.42 9.62
C ASP A 5 7.01 -13.17 8.12
N ILE A 6 6.91 -11.91 7.71
CA ILE A 6 7.02 -11.50 6.30
C ILE A 6 8.38 -11.85 5.70
N MET A 7 9.43 -11.97 6.52
CA MET A 7 10.78 -12.30 6.05
C MET A 7 10.93 -13.77 5.67
N ARG A 8 9.94 -14.61 6.01
CA ARG A 8 9.93 -16.05 5.71
C ARG A 8 9.03 -16.40 4.52
N VAL A 9 8.37 -15.41 3.92
CA VAL A 9 7.51 -15.60 2.76
C VAL A 9 8.36 -15.63 1.50
N GLU A 10 8.32 -16.74 0.77
CA GLU A 10 8.98 -16.84 -0.53
C GLU A 10 8.27 -15.97 -1.58
N THR A 11 9.04 -15.24 -2.38
CA THR A 11 8.51 -14.36 -3.43
C THR A 11 9.44 -14.28 -4.64
N SER A 12 8.85 -14.23 -5.82
CA SER A 12 9.55 -13.95 -7.08
C SER A 12 9.54 -12.46 -7.45
N GLY A 13 8.85 -11.61 -6.68
CA GLY A 13 8.78 -10.17 -6.87
C GLY A 13 7.88 -9.73 -8.04
N ALA A 14 8.21 -8.60 -8.65
CA ALA A 14 7.38 -7.97 -9.67
C ALA A 14 7.48 -8.70 -11.02
N SER A 15 6.36 -8.84 -11.73
CA SER A 15 6.39 -9.26 -13.14
C SER A 15 7.03 -8.18 -14.02
N ASN A 16 7.45 -8.53 -15.24
CA ASN A 16 7.93 -7.55 -16.23
C ASN A 16 6.88 -6.47 -16.54
N LEU A 17 5.59 -6.81 -16.52
CA LEU A 17 4.51 -5.84 -16.75
C LEU A 17 4.45 -4.80 -15.62
N THR A 18 4.53 -5.26 -14.37
CA THR A 18 4.53 -4.38 -13.20
C THR A 18 5.80 -3.54 -13.13
N ALA A 19 6.97 -4.15 -13.32
CA ALA A 19 8.27 -3.49 -13.31
C ALA A 19 8.42 -2.47 -14.45
N GLY A 20 7.75 -2.71 -15.59
CA GLY A 20 7.75 -1.81 -16.74
C GLY A 20 7.21 -0.40 -16.44
N ALA A 21 6.34 -0.25 -15.43
CA ALA A 21 5.87 1.07 -14.98
C ALA A 21 7.03 1.98 -14.51
N ASP A 22 8.06 1.38 -13.93
CA ASP A 22 9.27 2.06 -13.46
C ASP A 22 10.46 1.84 -14.43
N ARG A 23 10.22 1.28 -15.63
CA ARG A 23 11.23 0.92 -16.64
C ARG A 23 12.29 -0.06 -16.12
N LEU A 24 11.86 -1.03 -15.31
CA LEU A 24 12.70 -2.06 -14.73
C LEU A 24 12.43 -3.43 -15.35
N THR A 25 13.39 -4.35 -15.20
CA THR A 25 13.19 -5.79 -15.46
C THR A 25 12.59 -6.44 -14.21
N GLY A 26 11.63 -7.36 -14.39
CA GLY A 26 10.95 -8.04 -13.29
C GLY A 26 11.87 -8.82 -12.34
N GLY A 27 11.32 -9.20 -11.19
CA GLY A 27 12.00 -9.89 -10.11
C GLY A 27 11.90 -9.15 -8.78
N VAL A 28 12.51 -9.74 -7.74
CA VAL A 28 12.58 -9.18 -6.38
C VAL A 28 13.25 -7.80 -6.38
N GLN A 29 14.36 -7.64 -7.10
CA GLN A 29 15.05 -6.35 -7.20
C GLN A 29 14.20 -5.23 -7.80
N ALA A 30 13.26 -5.55 -8.71
CA ALA A 30 12.33 -4.54 -9.20
C ALA A 30 11.34 -4.11 -8.12
N SER A 31 10.77 -5.05 -7.36
CA SER A 31 9.91 -4.74 -6.23
C SER A 31 10.62 -3.84 -5.21
N GLU A 32 11.87 -4.16 -4.86
CA GLU A 32 12.67 -3.36 -3.93
C GLU A 32 12.94 -1.94 -4.46
N LYS A 33 13.28 -1.81 -5.76
CA LYS A 33 13.49 -0.49 -6.39
C LYS A 33 12.21 0.34 -6.42
N MET A 34 11.07 -0.26 -6.77
CA MET A 34 9.77 0.40 -6.78
C MET A 34 9.37 0.86 -5.36
N ALA A 35 9.57 0.00 -4.36
CA ALA A 35 9.34 0.36 -2.96
C ALA A 35 10.28 1.50 -2.50
N ASN A 36 11.54 1.49 -2.95
CA ASN A 36 12.49 2.56 -2.65
C ASN A 36 12.12 3.90 -3.32
N HIS A 37 11.57 3.89 -4.54
CA HIS A 37 11.02 5.11 -5.16
C HIS A 37 9.87 5.70 -4.34
N ASP A 38 9.01 4.84 -3.79
CA ASP A 38 7.86 5.26 -3.00
C ASP A 38 8.23 5.69 -1.56
N LEU A 39 9.47 5.42 -1.11
CA LEU A 39 9.92 5.63 0.27
C LEU A 39 9.72 7.06 0.77
N ALA A 40 10.00 8.06 -0.08
CA ALA A 40 9.83 9.47 0.29
C ALA A 40 8.37 9.80 0.61
N CYS A 41 7.44 9.32 -0.20
CA CYS A 41 6.00 9.47 0.02
C CYS A 41 5.54 8.67 1.24
N MET A 42 6.04 7.44 1.40
CA MET A 42 5.66 6.53 2.48
C MET A 42 6.06 7.05 3.86
N ARG A 43 7.18 7.78 3.97
CA ARG A 43 7.63 8.40 5.24
C ARG A 43 6.56 9.30 5.87
N THR A 44 5.76 9.99 5.06
CA THR A 44 4.63 10.82 5.51
C THR A 44 3.62 10.02 6.35
N TYR A 45 3.45 8.74 6.04
CA TYR A 45 2.43 7.88 6.65
C TYR A 45 2.99 6.90 7.69
N LYS A 46 4.29 6.97 8.00
CA LYS A 46 4.95 6.05 8.96
C LYS A 46 4.23 6.00 10.31
N THR A 47 3.82 7.15 10.85
CA THR A 47 3.10 7.22 12.12
C THR A 47 1.69 6.63 12.01
N THR A 48 0.98 6.92 10.93
CA THR A 48 -0.36 6.37 10.65
C THR A 48 -0.31 4.85 10.54
N ILE A 49 0.61 4.33 9.72
CA ILE A 49 0.83 2.89 9.52
C ILE A 49 1.22 2.22 10.83
N GLY A 50 2.16 2.80 11.59
CA GLY A 50 2.61 2.22 12.86
C GLY A 50 1.49 2.10 13.90
N LYS A 51 0.59 3.09 13.98
CA LYS A 51 -0.60 3.04 14.85
C LYS A 51 -1.54 1.89 14.46
N VAL A 52 -1.84 1.76 13.17
CA VAL A 52 -2.75 0.70 12.68
C VAL A 52 -2.11 -0.68 12.82
N ALA A 53 -0.84 -0.83 12.45
CA ALA A 53 -0.07 -2.06 12.60
C ALA A 53 -0.12 -2.58 14.04
N SER A 54 0.16 -1.71 15.01
CA SER A 54 0.07 -2.06 16.43
C SER A 54 -1.35 -2.41 16.88
N LYS A 55 -2.38 -1.73 16.35
CA LYS A 55 -3.78 -1.99 16.68
C LYS A 55 -4.27 -3.34 16.12
N ARG A 56 -3.81 -3.71 14.93
CA ARG A 56 -4.30 -4.88 14.15
C ARG A 56 -3.42 -6.12 14.29
N ASP A 57 -2.27 -6.03 14.96
CA ASP A 57 -1.25 -7.09 15.06
C ASP A 57 -0.74 -7.53 13.67
N VAL A 58 -0.53 -6.55 12.78
CA VAL A 58 -0.02 -6.73 11.41
C VAL A 58 1.33 -6.04 11.28
N ASP A 59 2.27 -6.65 10.54
CA ASP A 59 3.57 -6.04 10.28
C ASP A 59 3.41 -4.70 9.53
N PRO A 60 3.95 -3.58 10.05
CA PRO A 60 3.84 -2.28 9.39
C PRO A 60 4.45 -2.27 7.98
N ALA A 61 5.45 -3.09 7.69
CA ALA A 61 6.04 -3.20 6.36
C ALA A 61 5.07 -3.84 5.36
N LEU A 62 4.18 -4.75 5.79
CA LEU A 62 3.15 -5.31 4.93
C LEU A 62 2.12 -4.24 4.51
N ILE A 63 1.65 -3.44 5.48
CA ILE A 63 0.75 -2.30 5.21
C ILE A 63 1.42 -1.30 4.26
N ALA A 64 2.69 -0.96 4.52
CA ALA A 64 3.46 -0.07 3.65
C ALA A 64 3.65 -0.64 2.24
N ALA A 65 3.91 -1.94 2.10
CA ALA A 65 4.05 -2.61 0.81
C ALA A 65 2.75 -2.57 -0.01
N ILE A 66 1.60 -2.80 0.64
CA ILE A 66 0.29 -2.67 -0.01
C ILE A 66 0.05 -1.22 -0.44
N ALA A 67 0.29 -0.23 0.43
CA ALA A 67 0.12 1.17 0.06
C ALA A 67 1.08 1.62 -1.07
N SER A 68 2.31 1.09 -1.11
CA SER A 68 3.24 1.28 -2.23
C SER A 68 2.65 0.71 -3.51
N ARG A 69 2.18 -0.54 -3.48
CA ARG A 69 1.61 -1.20 -4.66
C ARG A 69 0.34 -0.49 -5.17
N GLU A 70 -0.56 -0.13 -4.29
CA GLU A 70 -1.90 0.35 -4.64
C GLU A 70 -1.92 1.82 -5.07
N SER A 71 -1.09 2.66 -4.46
CA SER A 71 -1.16 4.11 -4.69
C SER A 71 0.19 4.81 -4.86
N ARG A 72 1.29 4.05 -4.89
CA ARG A 72 2.66 4.58 -4.91
C ARG A 72 2.93 5.48 -3.70
N GLY A 73 2.51 5.01 -2.51
CA GLY A 73 2.53 5.82 -1.30
C GLY A 73 1.67 7.08 -1.41
N GLY A 74 0.55 7.00 -2.12
CA GLY A 74 -0.35 8.13 -2.37
C GLY A 74 0.01 9.01 -3.56
N ALA A 75 1.20 8.88 -4.16
CA ALA A 75 1.63 9.73 -5.28
C ALA A 75 0.73 9.60 -6.52
N ALA A 76 0.19 8.41 -6.78
CA ALA A 76 -0.68 8.17 -7.94
C ALA A 76 -2.11 8.73 -7.77
N ILE A 77 -2.52 9.11 -6.55
CA ILE A 77 -3.91 9.46 -6.22
C ILE A 77 -4.05 10.82 -5.53
N SER A 78 -2.96 11.45 -5.11
CA SER A 78 -2.98 12.71 -4.36
C SER A 78 -3.61 13.85 -5.16
N GLY A 79 -3.39 13.89 -6.48
CA GLY A 79 -4.06 14.85 -7.38
C GLY A 79 -5.55 14.60 -7.60
N ASN A 80 -6.08 13.44 -7.17
CA ASN A 80 -7.46 13.01 -7.36
C ASN A 80 -8.20 12.78 -6.04
N ASN A 81 -7.79 13.46 -4.96
CA ASN A 81 -8.38 13.32 -3.62
C ASN A 81 -8.49 11.85 -3.15
N GLY A 82 -7.50 11.02 -3.52
CA GLY A 82 -7.43 9.63 -3.09
C GLY A 82 -8.10 8.60 -3.99
N TRP A 83 -8.75 9.02 -5.08
CA TRP A 83 -9.41 8.11 -6.00
C TRP A 83 -8.48 7.67 -7.13
N CYS A 84 -8.51 6.39 -7.51
CA CYS A 84 -7.94 5.98 -8.77
C CYS A 84 -8.69 6.63 -9.96
N PRO A 85 -8.10 6.64 -11.17
CA PRO A 85 -8.74 7.21 -12.36
C PRO A 85 -10.14 6.65 -12.65
N ARG A 86 -10.37 5.36 -12.35
CA ARG A 86 -11.66 4.69 -12.53
C ARG A 86 -12.70 5.01 -11.45
N ARG A 87 -12.29 5.70 -10.37
CA ARG A 87 -13.14 6.02 -9.19
C ARG A 87 -13.82 4.81 -8.56
N ILE A 88 -13.09 3.69 -8.48
CA ILE A 88 -13.52 2.45 -7.83
C ILE A 88 -12.71 2.27 -6.53
N GLY A 89 -11.38 2.36 -6.61
CA GLY A 89 -10.50 2.33 -5.45
C GLY A 89 -10.36 3.69 -4.77
N PHE A 90 -10.38 3.69 -3.44
CA PHE A 90 -10.21 4.86 -2.60
C PHE A 90 -9.05 4.70 -1.61
N GLY A 91 -8.27 5.77 -1.43
CA GLY A 91 -7.28 5.90 -0.37
C GLY A 91 -5.97 5.15 -0.58
N LEU A 92 -5.07 5.29 0.39
CA LEU A 92 -3.68 4.81 0.29
C LEU A 92 -3.57 3.32 -0.10
N MET A 93 -4.53 2.52 0.34
CA MET A 93 -4.61 1.08 0.10
C MET A 93 -5.77 0.70 -0.85
N GLN A 94 -6.34 1.66 -1.57
CA GLN A 94 -7.33 1.48 -2.64
C GLN A 94 -8.50 0.54 -2.29
N VAL A 95 -9.22 0.84 -1.20
CA VAL A 95 -10.46 0.12 -0.83
C VAL A 95 -11.47 0.26 -1.97
N ASP A 96 -11.93 -0.88 -2.48
CA ASP A 96 -12.94 -0.93 -3.54
C ASP A 96 -14.31 -0.50 -2.98
N LYS A 97 -14.83 0.62 -3.50
CA LYS A 97 -16.09 1.21 -3.06
C LYS A 97 -17.32 0.33 -3.34
N ASP A 98 -17.23 -0.53 -4.35
CA ASP A 98 -18.35 -1.37 -4.78
C ASP A 98 -18.46 -2.61 -3.86
N ALA A 99 -17.37 -2.96 -3.16
CA ALA A 99 -17.34 -4.01 -2.14
C ALA A 99 -17.52 -3.46 -0.72
N HIS A 100 -16.95 -2.29 -0.42
CA HIS A 100 -16.96 -1.69 0.93
C HIS A 100 -17.14 -0.18 0.85
N THR A 101 -18.01 0.41 1.67
CA THR A 101 -18.11 1.87 1.78
C THR A 101 -16.82 2.44 2.36
N PRO A 102 -16.07 3.33 1.66
CA PRO A 102 -14.82 3.85 2.19
C PRO A 102 -15.00 4.76 3.41
N ILE A 103 -14.12 4.64 4.40
CA ILE A 103 -14.20 5.34 5.69
C ILE A 103 -13.02 6.31 5.86
N GLY A 104 -13.32 7.51 6.34
CA GLY A 104 -12.31 8.53 6.65
C GLY A 104 -11.75 9.24 5.42
N ALA A 105 -10.74 10.08 5.64
CA ALA A 105 -10.00 10.69 4.54
C ALA A 105 -9.06 9.66 3.90
N TRP A 106 -8.76 9.85 2.61
CA TRP A 106 -8.01 8.89 1.79
C TRP A 106 -6.62 8.49 2.35
N ASN A 107 -6.04 9.34 3.20
CA ASN A 107 -4.74 9.18 3.84
C ASN A 107 -4.81 9.13 5.39
N SER A 108 -5.99 8.91 5.94
CA SER A 108 -6.26 8.93 7.38
C SER A 108 -5.93 7.61 8.08
N VAL A 109 -5.90 7.63 9.42
CA VAL A 109 -5.78 6.41 10.23
C VAL A 109 -6.98 5.50 10.01
N GLU A 110 -8.17 6.09 9.92
CA GLU A 110 -9.44 5.38 9.70
C GLU A 110 -9.43 4.61 8.38
N HIS A 111 -8.92 5.22 7.31
CA HIS A 111 -8.78 4.57 6.00
C HIS A 111 -7.80 3.38 6.07
N VAL A 112 -6.61 3.61 6.64
CA VAL A 112 -5.58 2.55 6.75
C VAL A 112 -6.07 1.42 7.67
N ASP A 113 -6.79 1.74 8.74
CA ASP A 113 -7.39 0.76 9.65
C ASP A 113 -8.49 -0.06 8.99
N GLN A 114 -9.35 0.57 8.17
CA GLN A 114 -10.36 -0.13 7.38
C GLN A 114 -9.69 -1.12 6.41
N ALA A 115 -8.75 -0.63 5.60
CA ALA A 115 -8.09 -1.46 4.59
C ALA A 115 -7.29 -2.61 5.22
N THR A 116 -6.62 -2.37 6.36
CA THR A 116 -5.91 -3.42 7.10
C THR A 116 -6.87 -4.44 7.74
N GLY A 117 -8.12 -4.06 8.02
CA GLY A 117 -9.15 -5.00 8.47
C GLY A 117 -9.77 -5.85 7.37
N ILE A 118 -9.59 -5.47 6.09
CA ILE A 118 -10.04 -6.24 4.91
C ILE A 118 -8.95 -7.23 4.46
N LEU A 119 -7.68 -6.85 4.62
CA LEU A 119 -6.48 -7.66 4.36
C LEU A 119 -6.49 -8.98 5.14
#